data_AF-A0A849KIK4-F1
#
_entry.id   AF-A0A849KIK4-F1
#
_cell.length_a   1.000
_cell.length_b   1.000
_cell.length_c   1.000
_cell.angle_alpha   90.00
_cell.angle_beta   90.00
_cell.angle_gamma   90.00
#
_symmetry.space_group_name_H-M   'P 1'
#
loop_
_entity.id
_entity.type
_entity.pdbx_description
1 polymer ?
#
loop_
_entity_poly.entity_id
_entity_poly.type
_entity_poly.pdbx_seq_one_letter_code
_entity_poly.pdbx_strand_id
1 'polypeptide(L)'
;MRRVLSLQSRGTFREDVEIVDAAGRLTRQAHEGTWLYDGTNLKRKYTSMNGEPPSRLRLPFATFQISFESANEFTGVDHVRGHRIRYRRLGFDAAP
;
A
#
# COMPACT_ATOMS: atom_id res chain seq x y z
N MET A 1 13.97 0.45 -3.85
CA MET A 1 12.77 -0.15 -3.22
C MET A 1 11.66 -0.19 -4.26
N ARG A 2 10.97 -1.33 -4.38
CA ARG A 2 9.80 -1.50 -5.24
C ARG A 2 8.58 -1.76 -4.36
N ARG A 3 7.45 -1.13 -4.67
CA ARG A 3 6.18 -1.31 -3.96
C ARG A 3 5.08 -1.51 -4.98
N VAL A 4 4.27 -2.55 -4.80
CA VAL A 4 3.07 -2.82 -5.59
C VAL A 4 1.88 -2.83 -4.65
N LEU A 5 0.87 -2.02 -4.98
CA LEU A 5 -0.37 -1.95 -4.24
C LEU A 5 -1.51 -2.41 -5.15
N SER A 6 -2.15 -3.50 -4.76
CA SER A 6 -3.29 -4.08 -5.44
C SER A 6 -4.56 -3.77 -4.64
N LEU A 7 -5.47 -2.99 -5.22
CA LEU A 7 -6.77 -2.64 -4.65
C LEU A 7 -7.86 -3.41 -5.39
N GLN A 8 -8.47 -4.41 -4.76
CA GLN A 8 -9.55 -5.19 -5.37
C GLN A 8 -10.89 -4.46 -5.21
N SER A 9 -11.79 -4.60 -6.19
CA SER A 9 -13.13 -3.97 -6.17
C SER A 9 -14.00 -4.38 -4.99
N ARG A 10 -13.74 -5.56 -4.39
CA ARG A 10 -14.43 -6.06 -3.19
C ARG A 10 -13.95 -5.42 -1.88
N GLY A 11 -13.07 -4.41 -1.94
CA GLY A 11 -12.56 -3.71 -0.77
C GLY A 11 -11.43 -4.43 -0.04
N THR A 12 -10.82 -5.44 -0.65
CA THR A 12 -9.59 -6.08 -0.14
C THR A 12 -8.36 -5.49 -0.82
N PHE A 13 -7.24 -5.40 -0.10
CA PHE A 13 -5.97 -4.97 -0.67
C PHE A 13 -4.85 -5.95 -0.35
N ARG A 14 -3.85 -5.95 -1.23
CA ARG A 14 -2.54 -6.54 -0.98
C ARG A 14 -1.46 -5.53 -1.34
N GLU A 15 -0.43 -5.48 -0.53
CA GLU A 15 0.75 -4.64 -0.73
C GLU A 15 2.00 -5.51 -0.63
N ASP A 16 2.78 -5.54 -1.71
CA ASP A 16 4.07 -6.22 -1.77
C ASP A 16 5.19 -5.17 -1.85
N VAL A 17 6.16 -5.27 -0.95
CA VAL A 17 7.30 -4.35 -0.86
C VAL A 17 8.60 -5.13 -0.96
N GLU A 18 9.47 -4.72 -1.87
CA GLU A 18 10.81 -5.25 -2.03
C GLU A 18 11.84 -4.15 -1.72
N ILE A 19 12.66 -4.40 -0.71
CA ILE A 19 13.71 -3.49 -0.24
C ILE A 19 15.04 -4.19 -0.49
N VAL A 20 15.89 -3.57 -1.30
CA VAL A 20 17.28 -3.96 -1.45
C VAL A 20 18.10 -2.99 -0.61
N ASP A 21 18.85 -3.50 0.36
CA ASP A 21 19.73 -2.68 1.19
C ASP A 21 21.08 -2.37 0.51
N ALA A 22 21.93 -1.60 1.19
CA ALA A 22 23.25 -1.23 0.66
C ALA A 22 24.20 -2.41 0.45
N ALA A 23 23.96 -3.54 1.13
CA ALA A 23 24.72 -4.78 0.96
C ALA A 23 24.14 -5.69 -0.14
N GLY A 24 23.08 -5.24 -0.84
CA GLY A 24 22.40 -6.00 -1.88
C GLY A 24 21.45 -7.07 -1.34
N ARG A 25 21.18 -7.11 -0.02
CA ARG A 25 20.25 -8.08 0.56
C ARG A 25 18.81 -7.65 0.26
N LEU A 26 18.05 -8.58 -0.32
CA LEU A 26 16.63 -8.41 -0.59
C LEU A 26 15.79 -8.77 0.64
N THR A 27 14.97 -7.83 1.10
CA THR A 27 13.91 -8.04 2.08
C THR A 27 12.56 -7.86 1.39
N ARG A 28 11.68 -8.86 1.53
CA ARG A 28 10.30 -8.79 1.05
C ARG A 28 9.36 -8.59 2.23
N GLN A 29 8.37 -7.74 2.04
CA GLN A 29 7.26 -7.55 2.97
C GLN A 29 5.95 -7.69 2.21
N ALA A 30 4.97 -8.35 2.83
CA ALA A 30 3.65 -8.54 2.27
C ALA A 30 2.61 -8.14 3.31
N HIS A 31 1.76 -7.18 2.97
CA HIS A 31 0.69 -6.70 3.86
C HIS A 31 -0.66 -6.85 3.18
N GLU A 32 -1.68 -7.19 3.95
CA GLU A 32 -3.02 -7.44 3.44
C GLU A 32 -4.08 -6.86 4.36
N GLY A 33 -5.27 -6.65 3.80
CA GLY A 33 -6.43 -6.27 4.57
C GLY A 33 -7.54 -5.67 3.74
N THR A 34 -8.26 -4.72 4.33
CA THR A 34 -9.36 -4.02 3.65
C THR A 34 -9.03 -2.56 3.38
N TRP A 35 -9.60 -2.03 2.30
CA TRP A 35 -9.44 -0.63 1.92
C TRP A 35 -10.78 0.04 1.68
N LEU A 36 -10.79 1.35 1.86
CA LEU A 36 -11.91 2.23 1.56
C LEU A 36 -11.35 3.55 1.02
N TYR A 37 -12.04 4.13 0.05
CA TYR A 37 -11.81 5.49 -0.39
C TYR A 37 -13.05 6.34 -0.08
N ASP A 38 -12.88 7.43 0.67
CA ASP A 38 -13.98 8.30 1.10
C ASP A 38 -14.15 9.57 0.24
N GLY A 39 -13.46 9.65 -0.91
CA GLY A 39 -13.45 10.83 -1.77
C GLY A 39 -12.23 11.73 -1.55
N THR A 40 -11.43 11.51 -0.50
CA THR A 40 -10.15 12.22 -0.30
C THR A 40 -9.07 11.33 0.31
N ASN A 41 -9.47 10.37 1.15
CA ASN A 41 -8.56 9.52 1.89
C ASN A 41 -8.68 8.06 1.46
N LEU A 42 -7.55 7.46 1.13
CA LEU A 42 -7.39 6.02 1.07
C LEU A 42 -7.11 5.49 2.48
N LYS A 43 -8.09 4.81 3.05
CA LYS A 43 -8.00 4.16 4.36
C LYS A 43 -7.69 2.69 4.14
N ARG A 44 -6.71 2.17 4.87
CA ARG A 44 -6.32 0.75 4.84
C ARG A 44 -6.35 0.20 6.24
N LYS A 45 -7.11 -0.88 6.44
CA LYS A 45 -7.12 -1.67 7.66
C LYS A 45 -6.36 -2.97 7.40
N TYR A 46 -5.26 -3.15 8.08
CA TYR A 46 -4.40 -4.33 7.96
C TYR A 46 -5.02 -5.50 8.72
N THR A 47 -5.08 -6.66 8.08
CA THR A 47 -5.46 -7.94 8.69
C THR A 47 -4.26 -8.88 8.79
N SER A 48 -3.24 -8.68 7.96
CA SER A 48 -1.97 -9.42 8.01
C SER A 48 -0.79 -8.51 7.67
N MET A 49 0.31 -8.69 8.39
CA MET A 49 1.60 -8.07 8.14
C MET A 49 2.69 -9.14 8.15
N ASN A 50 3.22 -9.45 6.97
CA ASN A 50 4.20 -10.52 6.74
C ASN A 50 3.70 -11.91 7.18
N GLY A 51 2.42 -12.19 6.94
CA GLY A 51 1.77 -13.45 7.33
C GLY A 51 1.19 -13.45 8.75
N GLU A 52 1.59 -12.50 9.59
CA GLU A 52 1.17 -12.44 10.99
C GLU A 52 0.05 -11.41 11.21
N PRO A 53 -0.91 -11.67 12.11
CA PRO A 53 -1.87 -10.66 12.52
C PRO A 53 -1.18 -9.41 13.08
N PRO A 54 -1.64 -8.20 12.77
CA PRO A 54 -1.08 -6.98 13.35
C PRO A 54 -1.29 -6.97 14.87
N SER A 55 -0.23 -6.68 15.62
CA SER A 55 -0.35 -6.51 17.07
C SER A 55 -1.08 -5.20 17.40
N ARG A 56 -1.82 -5.15 18.52
CA ARG A 56 -2.53 -3.92 18.96
C ARG A 56 -1.62 -2.70 19.12
N LEU A 57 -0.31 -2.91 19.32
CA LEU A 57 0.70 -1.85 19.43
C LEU A 57 1.16 -1.30 18.07
N ARG A 58 0.92 -2.03 16.97
CA ARG A 58 1.19 -1.59 15.60
C ARG A 58 -0.14 -1.13 15.01
N LEU A 59 -0.27 0.18 14.78
CA LEU A 59 -1.49 0.79 14.22
C LEU A 59 -2.01 -0.06 13.04
N PRO A 60 -3.14 -0.77 13.19
CA PRO A 60 -3.65 -1.65 12.14
C PRO A 60 -4.39 -0.83 11.07
N PHE A 61 -4.29 0.49 11.12
CA PHE A 61 -4.91 1.41 10.18
C PHE A 61 -3.86 2.36 9.65
N ALA A 62 -3.90 2.59 8.35
CA ALA A 62 -3.15 3.67 7.71
C ALA A 62 -4.10 4.51 6.85
N THR A 63 -3.97 5.82 6.96
CA THR A 63 -4.80 6.78 6.23
C THR A 63 -3.88 7.62 5.37
N PHE A 64 -4.15 7.63 4.07
CA PHE A 64 -3.41 8.43 3.10
C PHE A 64 -4.38 9.42 2.48
N GLN A 65 -4.11 10.72 2.64
CA GLN A 65 -4.75 11.70 1.77
C GLN A 65 -4.20 11.48 0.35
N ILE A 66 -5.09 11.20 -0.60
CA ILE A 66 -4.69 10.98 -1.99
C ILE A 66 -5.08 12.16 -2.87
N SER A 67 -4.21 12.46 -3.82
CA SER A 67 -4.45 13.41 -4.91
C SER A 67 -4.16 12.70 -6.23
N PHE A 68 -5.07 12.85 -7.19
CA PHE A 68 -4.89 12.30 -8.53
C PHE A 68 -4.16 13.31 -9.39
N GLU A 69 -2.94 12.94 -9.82
CA GLU A 69 -2.16 13.74 -10.76
C GLU A 69 -2.61 13.44 -12.20
N SER A 70 -3.13 12.23 -12.44
CA SER A 70 -3.75 11.81 -13.69
C SER A 70 -4.66 10.59 -13.47
N ALA A 71 -5.33 10.10 -14.52
CA ALA A 71 -6.13 8.87 -14.45
C ALA A 71 -5.33 7.62 -14.07
N ASN A 72 -4.00 7.63 -14.29
CA ASN A 72 -3.13 6.48 -14.01
C ASN A 72 -2.14 6.74 -12.87
N GLU A 73 -2.20 7.89 -12.21
CA GLU A 73 -1.25 8.24 -11.16
C GLU A 73 -1.92 8.98 -10.01
N PHE A 74 -1.57 8.57 -8.80
CA PHE A 74 -1.95 9.28 -7.60
C PHE A 74 -0.79 9.37 -6.61
N THR A 75 -0.76 10.47 -5.88
CA THR A 75 0.11 10.65 -4.71
C THR A 75 -0.71 10.38 -3.46
N GLY A 76 -0.22 9.54 -2.56
CA GLY A 76 -0.73 9.42 -1.19
C GLY A 76 0.24 10.02 -0.17
N VAL A 77 -0.28 10.76 0.81
CA VAL A 77 0.48 11.30 1.95
C VAL A 77 -0.03 10.65 3.23
N ASP A 78 0.83 9.92 3.94
CA ASP A 78 0.50 9.28 5.22
C ASP A 78 0.18 10.34 6.29
N HIS A 79 -1.01 10.28 6.88
CA HIS A 79 -1.41 11.18 7.96
C HIS A 79 -0.61 11.02 9.26
N VAL A 80 0.01 9.86 9.49
CA VAL A 80 0.75 9.62 10.74
C VAL A 80 2.18 10.12 10.64
N ARG A 81 2.85 9.84 9.52
CA ARG A 81 4.29 10.11 9.36
C ARG A 81 4.61 11.20 8.33
N GLY A 82 3.61 11.70 7.60
CA GLY A 82 3.81 12.65 6.50
C GLY A 82 4.53 12.06 5.29
N HIS A 83 4.72 10.74 5.25
CA HIS A 83 5.44 10.08 4.16
C HIS A 83 4.64 10.16 2.86
N ARG A 84 5.23 10.81 1.85
CA ARG A 84 4.66 10.92 0.50
C ARG A 84 5.04 9.69 -0.33
N ILE A 85 4.05 9.06 -0.95
CA ILE A 85 4.23 7.91 -1.84
C ILE A 85 3.50 8.21 -3.15
N ARG A 86 4.19 8.08 -4.28
CA ARG A 86 3.58 8.18 -5.62
C ARG A 86 3.32 6.77 -6.17
N TYR A 87 2.10 6.53 -6.60
CA TYR A 87 1.71 5.31 -7.29
C TYR A 87 1.40 5.63 -8.74
N ARG A 88 1.89 4.75 -9.62
CA ARG A 88 1.50 4.69 -11.02
C ARG A 88 0.83 3.37 -11.26
N ARG A 89 -0.34 3.41 -11.90
CA ARG A 89 -1.07 2.24 -12.34
C ARG A 89 -0.19 1.44 -13.29
N LEU A 90 0.05 0.18 -12.96
CA LEU A 90 0.62 -0.77 -13.89
C LEU A 90 -0.49 -1.16 -14.88
N GLY A 91 -0.18 -1.24 -16.18
CA GLY A 91 -1.12 -1.74 -17.17
C GLY A 91 -1.64 -3.11 -16.74
N PHE A 92 -2.88 -3.44 -17.12
CA PHE A 92 -3.38 -4.81 -17.03
C PHE A 92 -2.64 -5.68 -18.06
N ASP A 93 -1.36 -5.92 -17.86
CA ASP A 93 -0.81 -7.18 -18.31
C ASP A 93 -1.34 -8.20 -17.29
N ALA A 94 -2.31 -9.00 -17.75
CA ALA A 94 -2.68 -10.22 -17.06
C ALA A 94 -1.38 -10.96 -16.71
N ALA A 95 -1.31 -11.47 -15.48
CA ALA A 95 -0.17 -12.26 -15.03
C ALA A 95 0.20 -13.36 -16.05
N PRO A 96 1.47 -13.80 -16.11
CA PRO A 96 1.90 -14.94 -16.92
C PRO A 96 1.08 -16.22 -16.65
#